data_AF-A0A7V8CT24-F1
#
_entry.id   AF-A0A7V8CT24-F1
#
_cell.length_a   1.000
_cell.length_b   1.000
_cell.length_c   1.000
_cell.angle_alpha   90.00
_cell.angle_beta   90.00
_cell.angle_gamma   90.00
#
_symmetry.space_group_name_H-M   'P 1'
#
loop_
_entity.id
_entity.type
_entity.pdbx_description
1 polymer ?
#
loop_
_entity_poly.entity_id
_entity_poly.type
_entity_poly.pdbx_seq_one_letter_code
_entity_poly.pdbx_strand_id
1 'polypeptide(L)' 'MKIKMTQSLPGSLDGVTVIDLAAGQEYETVDSARGTRLALAHIRKGVAVAVAVPDIEPVRSEVAPAAVTKSKAKPALAK' A
#
# COMPACT_ATOMS: atom_id res chain seq x y z
N MET A 1 2.75 -5.60 11.21
CA MET A 1 1.29 -5.45 11.01
C MET A 1 1.04 -4.11 10.31
N LYS A 2 -0.04 -3.96 9.56
CA LYS A 2 -0.40 -2.70 8.89
C LYS A 2 -1.79 -2.25 9.32
N ILE A 3 -1.97 -0.95 9.58
CA ILE A 3 -3.27 -0.37 9.93
C ILE A 3 -3.56 0.86 9.08
N LYS A 4 -4.84 1.11 8.81
CA LYS A 4 -5.34 2.32 8.18
C LYS A 4 -6.12 3.13 9.20
N MET A 5 -5.77 4.40 9.37
CA MET A 5 -6.48 5.27 10.30
C MET A 5 -7.81 5.72 9.70
N THR A 6 -8.86 5.75 10.52
CA THR A 6 -10.17 6.30 10.13
C THR A 6 -10.33 7.75 10.56
N GLN A 7 -9.53 8.21 11.52
CA GLN A 7 -9.54 9.56 12.08
C GLN A 7 -8.12 10.09 12.24
N SER A 8 -7.94 11.40 12.14
CA SER A 8 -6.65 12.05 12.35
C SER A 8 -6.40 12.29 13.83
N LEU A 9 -5.32 11.73 14.38
CA LEU A 9 -4.95 11.93 15.78
C LEU A 9 -3.44 11.77 16.01
N PRO A 10 -2.87 12.48 17.00
CA PRO A 10 -1.51 12.21 17.44
C PRO A 10 -1.46 10.81 18.08
N GLY A 11 -0.52 9.99 17.62
CA GLY A 11 -0.40 8.61 18.06
C GLY A 11 1.00 8.05 17.84
N SER A 12 1.21 6.83 18.31
CA SER A 12 2.50 6.16 18.21
C SER A 12 2.28 4.68 17.95
N LEU A 13 3.07 4.13 17.03
CA LEU A 13 3.03 2.71 16.65
C LEU A 13 4.26 1.94 17.12
N ASP A 14 5.24 2.62 17.70
CA ASP A 14 6.44 2.08 18.33
C ASP A 14 6.44 2.29 19.86
N GLY A 15 5.56 3.18 20.33
CA GLY A 15 5.44 3.62 21.71
C GLY A 15 6.58 4.55 22.15
N VAL A 16 7.38 5.05 21.22
CA VAL A 16 8.52 5.95 21.49
C VAL A 16 8.29 7.27 20.78
N THR A 17 8.03 7.23 19.47
CA THR A 17 7.82 8.43 18.67
C THR A 17 6.32 8.66 18.49
N VAL A 18 5.86 9.84 18.90
CA VAL A 18 4.51 10.32 18.62
C VAL A 18 4.54 11.10 17.31
N ILE A 19 3.70 10.69 16.37
CA ILE A 19 3.52 11.32 15.07
C ILE A 19 2.03 11.61 14.85
N ASP A 20 1.72 12.49 13.91
CA ASP A 20 0.36 12.68 13.45
C ASP A 20 -0.06 11.52 12.55
N LEU A 21 -1.02 10.73 13.05
CA LEU A 21 -1.63 9.64 12.31
C LEU A 21 -2.86 10.19 11.60
N ALA A 22 -2.73 10.50 10.31
CA ALA A 22 -3.77 11.12 9.50
C ALA A 22 -4.84 10.11 9.06
N ALA A 23 -6.11 10.54 9.06
CA ALA A 23 -7.22 9.76 8.53
C ALA A 23 -6.99 9.36 7.07
N GLY A 24 -7.36 8.13 6.72
CA GLY A 24 -7.21 7.58 5.39
C GLY A 24 -5.81 7.10 5.05
N GLN A 25 -4.80 7.38 5.88
CA GLN A 25 -3.44 6.91 5.67
C GLN A 25 -3.18 5.56 6.31
N GLU A 26 -2.34 4.79 5.64
CA GLU A 26 -1.87 3.50 6.10
C GLU A 26 -0.51 3.64 6.76
N TYR A 27 -0.37 3.00 7.92
CA TYR A 27 0.84 3.00 8.70
C TYR A 27 1.26 1.57 8.98
N GLU A 28 2.55 1.33 8.80
CA GLU A 28 3.18 0.10 9.21
C GLU A 28 3.56 0.19 10.68
N THR A 29 3.20 -0.85 11.43
CA THR A 29 3.56 -0.98 12.84
C THR A 29 4.99 -1.50 12.92
N VAL A 30 5.77 -1.01 13.88
CA VAL A 30 7.06 -1.64 14.20
C VAL A 30 6.82 -3.11 14.57
N ASP A 31 7.67 -3.99 14.03
CA ASP A 31 7.64 -5.42 14.31
C ASP A 31 8.10 -5.72 15.75
N SER A 32 7.20 -5.40 16.68
CA SER A 32 7.38 -5.59 18.10
C SER A 32 6.03 -5.89 18.73
N ALA A 33 6.04 -6.61 19.86
CA ALA A 33 4.83 -6.89 20.62
C ALA A 33 4.13 -5.59 21.07
N ARG A 34 4.90 -4.52 21.32
CA ARG A 34 4.37 -3.22 21.74
C ARG A 34 3.65 -2.51 20.59
N GLY A 35 4.28 -2.43 19.43
CA GLY A 35 3.67 -1.79 18.25
C GLY A 35 2.40 -2.49 17.81
N THR A 36 2.40 -3.82 17.84
CA THR A 36 1.22 -4.65 17.58
C THR A 36 0.09 -4.35 18.57
N ARG A 37 0.39 -4.26 19.88
CA ARG A 37 -0.62 -3.91 20.90
C ARG A 37 -1.20 -2.52 20.71
N LEU A 38 -0.37 -1.53 20.37
CA LEU A 38 -0.83 -0.16 20.12
C LEU A 38 -1.74 -0.10 18.89
N ALA A 39 -1.36 -0.77 17.81
CA ALA A 39 -2.18 -0.87 16.61
C ALA A 39 -3.54 -1.53 16.89
N LEU A 40 -3.55 -2.63 17.66
CA LEU A 40 -4.79 -3.27 18.11
C LEU A 40 -5.63 -2.36 19.01
N ALA A 41 -5.00 -1.52 19.84
CA ALA A 41 -5.72 -0.55 20.65
C ALA A 41 -6.42 0.52 19.78
N HIS A 42 -5.78 0.98 18.70
CA HIS A 42 -6.41 1.89 17.74
C HIS A 42 -7.61 1.24 17.03
N ILE A 43 -7.47 -0.04 16.65
CA ILE A 43 -8.57 -0.80 16.04
C ILE A 43 -9.72 -1.00 17.03
N ARG A 44 -9.42 -1.39 18.28
CA ARG A 44 -10.43 -1.60 19.32
C ARG A 44 -11.20 -0.32 19.66
N LYS A 45 -10.55 0.84 19.55
CA LYS A 45 -11.18 2.16 19.72
C LYS A 45 -12.00 2.60 18.50
N GLY A 46 -11.95 1.87 17.38
CA GLY A 46 -12.64 2.23 16.14
C GLY A 46 -11.98 3.37 15.35
N VAL A 47 -10.77 3.77 15.71
CA VAL A 47 -10.03 4.86 15.05
C VAL A 47 -9.05 4.36 13.98
N ALA A 48 -8.94 3.04 13.81
CA ALA A 48 -8.16 2.41 12.76
C ALA A 48 -8.77 1.06 12.35
N VAL A 49 -8.34 0.55 11.19
CA VAL A 49 -8.72 -0.76 10.66
C VAL A 49 -7.45 -1.53 10.29
N ALA A 50 -7.41 -2.84 10.54
CA ALA A 50 -6.31 -3.68 10.09
C ALA A 50 -6.31 -3.76 8.56
N VAL A 51 -5.15 -3.52 7.95
CA VAL A 51 -4.94 -3.73 6.51
C VAL A 51 -4.30 -5.10 6.38
N ALA A 52 -5.02 -6.04 5.76
CA ALA A 52 -4.42 -7.29 5.32
C ALA A 52 -3.36 -6.94 4.28
N VAL A 53 -2.10 -7.24 4.57
CA VAL A 53 -1.07 -7.25 3.53
C VAL A 53 -1.43 -8.46 2.67
N PRO A 54 -1.83 -8.30 1.39
CA PRO A 54 -1.96 -9.46 0.54
C PRO A 54 -0.58 -10.12 0.49
N ASP A 55 -0.48 -11.35 0.99
CA ASP A 55 0.61 -12.24 0.58
C ASP A 55 0.52 -12.32 -0.93
N ILE A 56 1.39 -11.56 -1.60
CA ILE A 56 1.58 -11.70 -3.03
C ILE A 56 2.26 -13.07 -3.17
N GLU A 57 1.48 -14.13 -3.39
CA GLU A 57 2.04 -15.28 -4.09
C GLU A 57 2.72 -14.73 -5.34
N PRO A 58 4.01 -15.05 -5.59
CA PRO A 58 4.71 -14.48 -6.72
C PRO A 58 4.03 -14.98 -7.99
N VAL A 59 3.16 -14.15 -8.57
CA VAL A 59 2.70 -14.34 -9.93
C VAL A 59 3.96 -14.21 -10.78
N ARG A 60 4.54 -15.35 -11.16
CA ARG A 60 5.52 -15.43 -12.24
C ARG A 60 4.90 -14.70 -13.41
N SER A 61 5.38 -13.49 -13.67
CA SER A 61 5.02 -12.73 -14.84
C SER A 61 5.48 -13.53 -16.06
N GLU A 62 4.58 -14.32 -16.65
CA GLU A 62 4.70 -14.70 -18.04
C GLU A 62 4.60 -13.41 -18.84
N VAL A 63 5.78 -12.88 -19.19
CA VAL A 63 5.91 -11.81 -20.17
C VAL A 63 5.44 -12.39 -21.50
N ALA A 64 4.17 -12.19 -21.83
CA ALA A 64 3.64 -12.49 -23.14
C ALA A 64 4.45 -11.71 -24.19
N PRO A 65 5.09 -12.37 -25.18
CA PRO A 65 5.83 -11.66 -26.20
C PRO A 65 4.85 -10.84 -27.03
N ALA A 66 5.11 -9.54 -27.10
CA ALA A 66 4.35 -8.59 -27.90
C ALA A 66 4.19 -9.11 -29.33
N ALA A 67 2.93 -9.35 -29.71
CA ALA A 67 2.56 -9.78 -31.04
C ALA A 67 3.00 -8.73 -32.07
N VAL A 68 3.82 -9.17 -33.01
CA VAL A 68 4.17 -8.49 -34.25
C VAL A 68 2.90 -8.28 -35.08
N THR A 69 2.59 -7.03 -35.44
CA THR A 69 1.74 -6.74 -36.61
C THR A 69 2.43 -5.75 -37.53
N LYS A 70 2.94 -6.29 -38.65
CA LYS A 70 3.34 -5.54 -39.86
C LYS A 70 2.08 -4.99 -40.54
N SER A 71 2.10 -3.73 -40.98
CA SER A 71 1.33 -3.16 -42.11
C SER A 71 1.84 -1.72 -42.35
N LYS A 72 2.80 -1.44 -43.25
CA LYS A 72 2.80 -1.38 -44.73
C LYS A 72 2.06 -0.14 -45.30
N ALA A 73 2.87 0.77 -45.88
CA ALA A 73 2.60 1.72 -46.99
C ALA A 73 1.69 2.95 -46.69
N LYS A 74 1.83 4.15 -47.27
CA LYS A 74 2.65 4.90 -48.28
C LYS A 74 2.02 6.34 -48.33
N PRO A 75 2.42 7.32 -49.17
CA PRO A 75 3.71 7.63 -49.82
C PRO A 75 4.14 9.12 -49.64
N ALA A 76 5.28 9.46 -50.26
CA ALA A 76 5.82 10.80 -50.44
C ALA A 76 5.02 11.68 -51.43
N LEU A 77 4.92 12.99 -51.12
CA LEU A 77 4.75 14.15 -52.02
C LEU A 77 4.92 15.40 -51.11
N ALA A 78 5.54 16.52 -51.46
CA ALA A 78 5.68 17.15 -52.76
C ALA A 78 6.83 18.18 -52.76
N LYS A 79 7.43 18.34 -53.95
CA LYS A 79 7.96 19.55 -54.61
C LYS A 79 8.90 20.49 -53.87
#